data_AF-A0A7W7RHL2-F1
#
_entry.id   AF-A0A7W7RHL2-F1
#
_cell.length_a   1.000
_cell.length_b   1.000
_cell.length_c   1.000
_cell.angle_alpha   90.00
_cell.angle_beta   90.00
_cell.angle_gamma   90.00
#
_symmetry.space_group_name_H-M   'P 1'
#
loop_
_entity.id
_entity.type
_entity.pdbx_description
1 polymer ?
#
loop_
_entity_poly.entity_id
_entity_poly.type
_entity_poly.pdbx_seq_one_letter_code
_entity_poly.pdbx_strand_id
1 'polypeptide(L)'
;MQRTLINSKIHRATVTQADLHYVGSITIDADLMRAADLVDGEQVHVVDISNGSRLVTYAITGEPGSGVIGINGAAAHLVSPGDLVIIMGYALVDDAERARHVPHIVHVDSANRIVELGDDPAEPVPGSHLSSGAGETRVRART
;
A
#
# COMPACT_ATOMS: atom_id res chain seq x y z
N MET A 1 1.63 -19.68 -17.52
CA MET A 1 0.94 -19.91 -16.23
C MET A 1 0.75 -18.55 -15.62
N GLN A 2 -0.43 -18.23 -15.09
CA GLN A 2 -0.64 -16.93 -14.44
C GLN A 2 -0.27 -17.00 -12.96
N ARG A 3 0.34 -15.93 -12.46
CA ARG A 3 0.67 -15.73 -11.04
C ARG A 3 0.08 -14.42 -10.55
N THR A 4 -0.43 -14.41 -9.33
CA THR A 4 -0.83 -13.18 -8.64
C THR A 4 0.40 -12.59 -7.95
N LEU A 5 0.89 -11.45 -8.41
CA LEU A 5 2.06 -10.77 -7.88
C LEU A 5 1.67 -9.40 -7.33
N ILE A 6 2.40 -8.90 -6.33
CA ILE A 6 2.22 -7.52 -5.88
C ILE A 6 2.52 -6.59 -7.05
N ASN A 7 1.61 -5.65 -7.32
CA ASN A 7 1.77 -4.61 -8.34
C ASN A 7 1.99 -3.25 -7.70
N SER A 8 1.30 -3.00 -6.59
CA SER A 8 1.19 -1.69 -5.99
C SER A 8 1.30 -1.81 -4.48
N LYS A 9 2.01 -0.89 -3.82
CA LYS A 9 2.08 -0.84 -2.36
C LYS A 9 2.20 0.60 -1.87
N ILE A 10 1.28 1.04 -1.03
CA ILE A 10 1.44 2.25 -0.22
C ILE A 10 1.81 1.79 1.19
N HIS A 11 3.04 2.06 1.61
CA HIS A 11 3.61 1.52 2.83
C HIS A 11 3.48 2.49 4.01
N ARG A 12 2.78 2.02 5.07
CA ARG A 12 2.62 2.69 6.37
C ARG A 12 1.90 4.04 6.31
N ALA A 13 0.86 4.14 5.50
CA ALA A 13 0.01 5.32 5.48
C ALA A 13 -0.84 5.43 6.75
N THR A 14 -1.08 6.65 7.20
CA THR A 14 -1.96 6.97 8.33
C THR A 14 -3.40 7.08 7.85
N VAL A 15 -4.34 6.36 8.47
CA VAL A 15 -5.77 6.51 8.20
C VAL A 15 -6.22 7.89 8.67
N THR A 16 -6.82 8.68 7.78
CA THR A 16 -7.21 10.07 8.07
C THR A 16 -8.68 10.19 8.46
N GLN A 17 -9.52 9.27 8.00
CA GLN A 17 -10.95 9.25 8.30
C GLN A 17 -11.51 7.83 8.25
N ALA A 18 -12.58 7.60 9.01
CA ALA A 18 -13.37 6.37 8.92
C ALA A 18 -14.86 6.72 9.02
N ASP A 19 -15.65 6.36 8.00
CA ASP A 19 -17.08 6.64 7.96
C ASP A 19 -17.88 5.35 7.77
N LEU A 20 -18.55 4.91 8.84
CA LEU A 20 -19.37 3.71 8.85
C LEU A 20 -20.59 3.79 7.91
N HIS A 21 -21.12 4.99 7.68
CA HIS A 21 -22.35 5.19 6.91
C HIS A 21 -22.09 5.44 5.42
N TYR A 22 -20.82 5.52 5.02
CA TYR A 22 -20.43 5.65 3.62
C TYR A 22 -20.37 4.29 2.90
N VAL A 23 -20.51 4.29 1.58
CA VAL A 23 -20.50 3.07 0.75
C VAL A 23 -19.11 2.40 0.83
N GLY A 24 -19.08 1.13 1.24
CA GLY A 24 -17.85 0.39 1.56
C GLY A 24 -16.81 0.44 0.43
N SER A 25 -15.62 0.94 0.75
CA SER A 25 -14.47 1.21 -0.14
C SER A 25 -13.29 1.74 0.68
N ILE A 26 -12.15 2.02 0.04
CA ILE A 26 -11.12 2.90 0.59
C ILE A 26 -10.91 4.10 -0.32
N THR A 27 -11.00 5.31 0.24
CA THR A 27 -10.65 6.55 -0.47
C THR A 27 -9.15 6.81 -0.30
N ILE A 28 -8.42 7.02 -1.39
CA ILE A 28 -6.97 7.23 -1.39
C ILE A 28 -6.67 8.52 -2.18
N ASP A 29 -5.78 9.37 -1.66
CA ASP A 29 -5.26 10.53 -2.38
C ASP A 29 -4.83 10.17 -3.81
N ALA A 30 -5.31 10.94 -4.79
CA ALA A 30 -5.02 10.74 -6.21
C ALA A 30 -3.51 10.71 -6.54
N ASP A 31 -2.68 11.47 -5.82
CA ASP A 31 -1.23 11.48 -6.02
C ASP A 31 -0.59 10.19 -5.52
N LEU A 32 -1.10 9.61 -4.43
CA LEU A 32 -0.66 8.31 -3.92
C LEU A 32 -1.11 7.18 -4.85
N MET A 33 -2.36 7.22 -5.34
CA MET A 33 -2.84 6.25 -6.32
C MET A 33 -2.00 6.26 -7.58
N ARG A 34 -1.71 7.45 -8.14
CA ARG A 34 -0.86 7.60 -9.32
C ARG A 34 0.56 7.07 -9.10
N ALA A 35 1.15 7.37 -7.93
CA ALA A 35 2.49 6.91 -7.60
C ALA A 35 2.56 5.38 -7.41
N ALA A 36 1.48 4.78 -6.90
CA ALA A 36 1.37 3.34 -6.67
C ALA A 36 0.82 2.57 -7.86
N ASP A 37 0.50 3.21 -8.99
CA ASP A 37 -0.19 2.59 -10.14
C ASP A 37 -1.50 1.89 -9.72
N LEU A 38 -2.33 2.60 -8.96
CA LEU A 38 -3.68 2.18 -8.58
C LEU A 38 -4.74 2.98 -9.33
N VAL A 39 -5.85 2.32 -9.69
CA VAL A 39 -6.98 2.96 -10.37
C VAL A 39 -8.30 2.82 -9.61
N ASP A 40 -9.28 3.66 -9.95
CA ASP A 40 -10.63 3.57 -9.39
C ASP A 40 -11.24 2.18 -9.61
N GLY A 41 -11.82 1.63 -8.55
CA GLY A 41 -12.46 0.32 -8.56
C GLY A 41 -11.48 -0.86 -8.50
N GLU A 42 -10.18 -0.62 -8.46
CA GLU A 42 -9.20 -1.69 -8.33
C GLU A 42 -9.25 -2.35 -6.95
N GLN A 43 -9.19 -3.69 -6.94
CA GLN A 43 -9.16 -4.45 -5.69
C GLN A 43 -7.86 -4.20 -4.94
N VAL A 44 -7.97 -3.86 -3.67
CA VAL A 44 -6.84 -3.67 -2.77
C VAL A 44 -6.99 -4.48 -1.50
N HIS A 45 -5.85 -4.96 -1.01
CA HIS A 45 -5.72 -5.51 0.32
C HIS A 45 -5.21 -4.41 1.25
N VAL A 46 -5.93 -4.17 2.34
CA VAL A 46 -5.49 -3.24 3.39
C VAL A 46 -5.20 -4.04 4.64
N VAL A 47 -4.00 -3.86 5.18
CA VAL A 47 -3.55 -4.52 6.41
C VAL A 47 -3.21 -3.45 7.43
N ASP A 48 -3.86 -3.54 8.57
CA ASP A 48 -3.70 -2.61 9.68
C ASP A 48 -2.55 -3.06 10.58
N ILE A 49 -1.53 -2.22 10.70
CA ILE A 49 -0.34 -2.46 11.50
C ILE A 49 -0.64 -2.23 12.99
N SER A 50 -1.55 -1.30 13.31
CA SER A 50 -1.89 -0.94 14.68
C SER A 50 -2.60 -2.08 15.41
N ASN A 51 -3.54 -2.75 14.75
CA ASN A 51 -4.41 -3.75 15.38
C ASN A 51 -4.41 -5.13 14.69
N GLY A 52 -3.75 -5.29 13.54
CA GLY A 52 -3.63 -6.57 12.84
C GLY A 52 -4.82 -6.94 11.93
N SER A 53 -5.83 -6.08 11.82
CA SER A 53 -6.98 -6.31 10.93
C SER A 53 -6.55 -6.40 9.46
N ARG A 54 -7.28 -7.21 8.69
CA ARG A 54 -7.03 -7.43 7.26
C ARG A 54 -8.34 -7.35 6.52
N LEU A 55 -8.39 -6.53 5.48
CA LEU A 55 -9.58 -6.33 4.66
C LEU A 55 -9.21 -6.35 3.18
N VAL A 56 -10.16 -6.80 2.37
CA VAL A 56 -10.10 -6.72 0.92
C VAL A 56 -11.27 -5.84 0.50
N THR A 57 -10.98 -4.81 -0.28
CA THR A 57 -11.97 -3.84 -0.76
C THR A 57 -11.51 -3.28 -2.10
N TYR A 58 -12.07 -2.17 -2.56
CA TYR A 58 -11.66 -1.48 -3.77
C TYR A 58 -11.32 -0.01 -3.51
N ALA A 59 -10.41 0.54 -4.31
CA ALA A 59 -9.95 1.92 -4.21
C ALA A 59 -10.93 2.92 -4.88
N ILE A 60 -11.02 4.11 -4.29
CA ILE A 60 -11.70 5.29 -4.85
C ILE A 60 -10.74 6.48 -4.75
N THR A 61 -10.66 7.26 -5.81
CA THR A 61 -9.82 8.44 -5.91
C THR A 61 -10.34 9.56 -5.00
N GLY A 62 -9.47 10.05 -4.14
CA GLY A 62 -9.67 11.22 -3.29
C GLY A 62 -9.06 12.49 -3.88
N GLU A 63 -9.16 13.59 -3.14
CA GLU A 63 -8.63 14.89 -3.55
C GLU A 63 -7.09 14.84 -3.65
N PRO A 64 -6.47 15.32 -4.75
CA PRO A 64 -5.01 15.30 -4.92
C PRO A 64 -4.28 16.13 -3.86
N GLY A 65 -3.21 15.56 -3.30
CA GLY A 65 -2.35 16.22 -2.32
C GLY A 65 -2.98 16.40 -0.93
N SER A 66 -4.16 15.84 -0.70
CA SER A 66 -4.87 15.89 0.58
C SER A 66 -4.28 14.96 1.65
N GLY A 67 -3.53 13.94 1.23
CA GLY A 67 -3.08 12.84 2.07
C GLY A 67 -4.21 11.92 2.55
N VAL A 68 -5.41 11.98 1.94
CA VAL A 68 -6.55 11.21 2.43
C VAL A 68 -6.31 9.71 2.33
N ILE A 69 -6.60 9.01 3.43
CA ILE A 69 -6.75 7.55 3.52
C ILE A 69 -8.02 7.31 4.31
N GLY A 70 -9.14 7.16 3.60
CA GLY A 70 -10.48 7.06 4.18
C GLY A 70 -11.03 5.66 4.14
N ILE A 71 -11.35 5.09 5.30
CA ILE A 71 -11.97 3.76 5.40
C ILE A 71 -13.49 3.90 5.47
N ASN A 72 -14.19 3.34 4.50
CA ASN A 72 -15.63 3.54 4.38
C ASN A 72 -16.43 2.26 4.70
N GLY A 73 -17.66 2.44 5.17
CA GLY A 73 -18.63 1.38 5.39
C GLY A 73 -18.24 0.43 6.52
N ALA A 74 -18.57 -0.85 6.37
CA ALA A 74 -18.35 -1.87 7.39
C ALA A 74 -16.89 -1.98 7.88
N ALA A 75 -15.92 -1.59 7.04
CA ALA A 75 -14.50 -1.59 7.39
C ALA A 75 -14.14 -0.57 8.49
N ALA A 76 -14.96 0.47 8.69
CA ALA A 76 -14.77 1.46 9.77
C ALA A 76 -14.92 0.88 11.18
N HIS A 77 -15.45 -0.34 11.32
CA HIS A 77 -15.44 -1.07 12.60
C HIS A 77 -14.07 -1.64 12.97
N LEU A 78 -13.19 -1.86 11.98
CA LEU A 78 -11.93 -2.58 12.13
C LEU A 78 -10.70 -1.67 12.06
N VAL A 79 -10.87 -0.46 11.54
CA VAL A 79 -9.79 0.48 11.28
C VAL A 79 -10.25 1.88 11.66
N SER A 80 -9.44 2.61 12.43
CA SER A 80 -9.77 3.92 12.98
C SER A 80 -8.83 5.02 12.45
N PRO A 81 -9.25 6.30 12.44
CA PRO A 81 -8.34 7.41 12.19
C PRO A 81 -7.13 7.37 13.14
N GLY A 82 -5.94 7.56 12.58
CA GLY A 82 -4.66 7.43 13.28
C GLY A 82 -4.00 6.06 13.15
N ASP A 83 -4.72 5.02 12.71
CA ASP A 83 -4.11 3.72 12.47
C ASP A 83 -3.13 3.76 11.30
N LEU A 84 -2.07 2.95 11.39
CA LEU A 84 -1.10 2.78 10.32
C LEU A 84 -1.48 1.57 9.48
N VAL A 85 -1.61 1.76 8.17
CA VAL A 85 -2.00 0.70 7.23
C VAL A 85 -0.98 0.51 6.11
N ILE A 86 -0.98 -0.67 5.52
CA ILE A 86 -0.33 -0.95 4.23
C ILE A 86 -1.45 -1.32 3.24
N ILE A 87 -1.48 -0.63 2.10
CA ILE A 87 -2.44 -0.85 1.02
C ILE A 87 -1.69 -1.52 -0.12
N MET A 88 -2.21 -2.63 -0.65
CA MET A 88 -1.56 -3.42 -1.70
C MET A 88 -2.52 -3.76 -2.84
N GLY A 89 -2.09 -3.51 -4.07
CA GLY A 89 -2.71 -3.99 -5.31
C GLY A 89 -1.94 -5.17 -5.88
N TYR A 90 -2.64 -6.06 -6.60
CA TYR A 90 -2.05 -7.26 -7.18
C TYR A 90 -2.42 -7.39 -8.65
N ALA A 91 -1.47 -7.85 -9.46
CA ALA A 91 -1.67 -8.13 -10.88
C ALA A 91 -1.61 -9.64 -11.15
N LEU A 92 -2.41 -10.10 -12.12
CA LEU A 92 -2.23 -11.40 -12.75
C LEU A 92 -1.17 -11.27 -13.84
N VAL A 93 -0.01 -11.89 -13.61
CA VAL A 93 1.16 -11.79 -14.49
C VAL A 93 1.40 -13.15 -15.13
N ASP A 94 1.58 -13.20 -16.45
CA ASP A 94 2.00 -14.45 -17.09
C ASP A 94 3.47 -14.76 -16.76
N ASP A 95 3.79 -16.04 -16.60
CA ASP A 95 5.14 -16.49 -16.26
C ASP A 95 6.21 -15.99 -17.26
N ALA A 96 5.86 -15.77 -18.53
CA ALA A 96 6.74 -15.19 -19.55
C ALA A 96 7.08 -13.71 -19.27
N GLU A 97 6.20 -12.98 -18.60
CA GLU A 97 6.33 -11.55 -18.31
C GLU A 97 6.91 -11.31 -16.91
N ARG A 98 6.86 -12.31 -16.02
CA ARG A 98 7.29 -12.24 -14.61
C ARG A 98 8.67 -11.64 -14.41
N ALA A 99 9.65 -11.94 -15.27
CA ALA A 99 11.02 -11.44 -15.13
C ALA A 99 11.14 -9.92 -15.41
N ARG A 100 10.12 -9.32 -16.03
CA ARG A 100 10.04 -7.90 -16.37
C ARG A 100 9.02 -7.15 -15.50
N HIS A 101 8.29 -7.87 -14.66
CA HIS A 101 7.32 -7.29 -13.72
C HIS A 101 8.06 -6.52 -12.62
N VAL A 102 7.72 -5.24 -12.47
CA VAL A 102 8.32 -4.33 -11.49
C VAL A 102 7.16 -3.70 -10.72
N PRO A 103 7.06 -3.87 -9.39
CA PRO A 103 5.98 -3.28 -8.62
C PRO A 103 6.25 -1.79 -8.33
N HIS A 104 5.19 -1.05 -8.05
CA HIS A 104 5.21 0.34 -7.64
C HIS A 104 5.08 0.45 -6.12
N ILE A 105 6.21 0.74 -5.45
CA ILE A 105 6.27 0.87 -4.00
C ILE A 105 6.37 2.34 -3.61
N VAL A 106 5.44 2.80 -2.78
CA VAL A 106 5.34 4.17 -2.29
C VAL A 106 5.51 4.17 -0.78
N HIS A 107 6.55 4.84 -0.29
CA HIS A 107 6.75 5.09 1.13
C HIS A 107 6.28 6.49 1.47
N VAL A 108 5.53 6.62 2.57
CA VAL A 108 4.98 7.90 3.02
C VAL A 108 5.40 8.26 4.44
N ASP A 109 5.35 9.56 4.76
CA ASP A 109 5.47 10.07 6.13
C ASP A 109 4.13 9.97 6.90
N SER A 110 4.12 10.42 8.16
CA SER A 110 2.92 10.38 9.01
C SER A 110 1.77 11.28 8.51
N ALA A 111 2.06 12.23 7.63
CA ALA A 111 1.09 13.10 6.97
C ALA A 111 0.73 12.58 5.56
N ASN A 112 1.08 11.32 5.25
CA ASN A 112 0.86 10.66 3.97
C ASN A 112 1.54 11.35 2.77
N ARG A 113 2.61 12.11 3.01
CA ARG A 113 3.43 12.66 1.92
C ARG A 113 4.45 11.63 1.48
N ILE A 114 4.64 11.50 0.17
CA ILE A 114 5.63 10.60 -0.41
C ILE A 114 7.03 11.02 0.06
N VAL A 115 7.76 10.06 0.65
CA VAL A 115 9.16 10.24 1.03
C VAL A 115 10.11 9.47 0.11
N GLU A 116 9.65 8.37 -0.47
CA GLU A 116 10.41 7.56 -1.41
C GLU A 116 9.49 6.77 -2.34
N LEU A 117 9.99 6.54 -3.56
CA LEU A 117 9.41 5.64 -4.54
C LEU A 117 10.45 4.55 -4.83
N GLY A 118 10.00 3.30 -4.92
CA GLY A 118 10.87 2.16 -5.16
C GLY A 118 10.15 0.99 -5.82
N ASP A 119 10.88 -0.11 -5.96
CA ASP A 119 10.41 -1.34 -6.59
C ASP A 119 10.65 -2.61 -5.73
N ASP A 120 11.27 -2.47 -4.56
CA ASP A 120 11.48 -3.58 -3.62
C ASP A 120 10.35 -3.63 -2.57
N PRO A 121 9.48 -4.66 -2.59
CA PRO A 121 8.42 -4.79 -1.59
C PRO A 121 8.91 -4.95 -0.15
N ALA A 122 10.16 -5.35 0.06
CA ALA A 122 10.78 -5.57 1.36
C ALA A 122 11.57 -4.36 1.88
N GLU A 123 11.67 -3.28 1.11
CA GLU A 123 12.39 -2.07 1.50
C GLU A 123 11.64 -1.33 2.64
N PRO A 124 12.32 -1.04 3.78
CA PRO A 124 11.73 -0.29 4.87
C PRO A 124 11.60 1.19 4.49
N VAL A 125 10.77 1.94 5.22
CA VAL A 125 10.74 3.40 5.07
C VAL A 125 12.13 3.98 5.39
N PRO A 126 12.67 4.91 4.58
CA PRO A 126 13.93 5.59 4.85
C PRO A 126 14.04 6.13 6.27
N GLY A 127 15.17 5.87 6.92
CA GLY A 127 15.44 6.35 8.27
C GLY A 127 14.61 5.68 9.37
N SER A 128 13.78 4.68 9.06
CA SER A 128 13.07 3.89 10.06
C SER A 128 13.96 2.81 10.70
N HIS A 129 13.56 2.32 11.87
CA HIS A 129 14.22 1.17 12.54
C HIS A 129 13.72 -0.20 12.02
N LEU A 130 12.96 -0.22 10.92
CA LEU A 130 12.39 -1.46 10.37
C LEU A 130 13.49 -2.27 9.67
N SER A 131 13.53 -3.57 9.93
CA SER A 131 14.46 -4.49 9.27
C SER A 131 13.88 -5.01 7.95
N SER A 132 14.66 -5.01 6.86
CA SER A 132 14.32 -5.80 5.68
C SER A 132 14.78 -7.25 5.88
N GLY A 133 13.89 -8.22 5.67
CA GLY A 133 14.25 -9.64 5.68
C GLY A 133 15.24 -10.03 4.56
N ALA A 134 15.45 -9.15 3.58
CA ALA A 134 16.38 -9.35 2.48
C ALA A 134 17.85 -9.02 2.82
N GLY A 135 18.09 -8.37 3.97
CA GLY A 135 19.40 -7.83 4.36
C GLY A 135 20.46 -8.86 4.77
N GLU A 136 20.10 -10.10 5.12
CA GLU A 136 21.09 -11.11 5.54
C GLU A 136 21.83 -11.79 4.38
N THR A 137 21.31 -11.73 3.15
CA THR A 137 21.86 -12.52 2.03
C THR A 137 22.82 -11.75 1.11
N ARG A 138 22.84 -10.40 1.13
CA ARG A 138 23.63 -9.60 0.17
C ARG A 138 25.07 -9.26 0.60
N VAL A 139 25.50 -9.61 1.81
CA VAL A 139 26.86 -9.27 2.31
C VAL A 139 27.94 -10.32 1.96
N ARG A 140 27.58 -11.50 1.41
CA ARG A 140 28.54 -12.56 1.05
C ARG A 140 28.67 -12.80 -0.45
N ALA A 141 29.03 -11.78 -1.22
CA ALA A 141 29.48 -11.96 -2.60
C ALA A 141 30.37 -10.82 -3.09
N ARG A 142 31.43 -10.49 -2.33
CA ARG A 142 32.63 -9.83 -2.86
C ARG A 142 33.85 -10.38 -2.12
N THR A 143 34.50 -11.34 -2.75
CA THR A 143 35.91 -11.69 -2.53
C THR A 143 36.49 -12.00 -3.89
#